data_AF-A0A7L9U3H9-F1
#
_entry.id   AF-A0A7L9U3H9-F1
#
_cell.length_a   1.000
_cell.length_b   1.000
_cell.length_c   1.000
_cell.angle_alpha   90.00
_cell.angle_beta   90.00
_cell.angle_gamma   90.00
#
_symmetry.space_group_name_H-M   'P 1'
#
loop_
_entity.id
_entity.type
_entity.pdbx_description
1 polymer ?
#
loop_
_entity_poly.entity_id
_entity_poly.type
_entity_poly.pdbx_seq_one_letter_code
_entity_poly.pdbx_strand_id
1 'polypeptide(L)'
;MINLKNLFSRALLALMLVSGMGSALAGPMYHVTVDTSPLAGKGLLDFSFLGLDSSAAASAMLSNFVGDFAAGSMFEGDAAGDLASGVVLGNGTGLNAFTQEVNLGGSFGFDVRFGDLGPAGDGTTLGVALYSPGFGEYLLASGNLATFDLMPDTPVAVSFDAAAVNVAEVPEPAALALLVFGLAIMTGMARQRRMR
;
A
#
# COMPACT_ATOMS: atom_id res chain seq x y z
N MET A 1 -23.64 -35.46 27.26
CA MET A 1 -22.18 -35.72 27.33
C MET A 1 -21.54 -35.27 26.02
N ILE A 2 -20.66 -34.26 26.06
CA ILE A 2 -19.95 -33.79 24.85
C ILE A 2 -18.98 -34.89 24.43
N ASN A 3 -19.15 -35.43 23.22
CA ASN A 3 -18.26 -36.46 22.70
C ASN A 3 -16.95 -35.79 22.25
N LEU A 4 -16.00 -35.71 23.18
CA LEU A 4 -14.76 -34.95 23.08
C LEU A 4 -13.94 -35.30 21.82
N LYS A 5 -14.03 -36.55 21.35
CA LYS A 5 -13.39 -37.04 20.12
C LYS A 5 -13.92 -36.33 18.87
N ASN A 6 -15.24 -36.12 18.77
CA ASN A 6 -15.86 -35.44 17.63
C ASN A 6 -15.58 -33.93 17.63
N LEU A 7 -15.39 -33.33 18.81
CA LEU A 7 -14.99 -31.93 18.91
C LEU A 7 -13.55 -31.75 18.41
N PHE A 8 -12.64 -32.62 18.84
CA PHE A 8 -11.23 -32.59 18.44
C PHE A 8 -11.05 -32.79 16.94
N SER A 9 -11.68 -33.80 16.34
CA SER A 9 -11.55 -34.05 14.89
C SER A 9 -12.10 -32.91 14.03
N ARG A 10 -13.17 -32.23 14.48
CA ARG A 10 -13.72 -31.07 13.77
C ARG A 10 -12.86 -29.82 13.92
N ALA A 11 -12.30 -29.59 15.11
CA ALA A 11 -11.34 -28.51 15.34
C ALA A 11 -10.06 -28.73 14.51
N LEU A 12 -9.58 -29.96 14.42
CA LEU A 12 -8.40 -30.30 13.62
C LEU A 12 -8.65 -30.10 12.12
N LEU A 13 -9.83 -30.48 11.61
CA LEU A 13 -10.20 -30.24 10.20
C LEU A 13 -10.31 -28.74 9.88
N ALA A 14 -10.90 -27.96 10.79
CA ALA A 14 -10.97 -26.51 10.64
C ALA A 14 -9.58 -25.87 10.65
N LEU A 15 -8.67 -26.35 11.50
CA LEU A 15 -7.28 -25.89 11.56
C LEU A 15 -6.52 -26.21 10.27
N MET A 16 -6.72 -27.40 9.70
CA MET A 16 -6.09 -27.82 8.44
C MET A 16 -6.58 -27.01 7.23
N LEU A 17 -7.86 -26.61 7.21
CA LEU A 17 -8.40 -25.77 6.14
C LEU A 17 -7.86 -24.33 6.20
N VAL A 18 -7.61 -23.81 7.41
CA VAL A 18 -7.03 -22.48 7.63
C VAL A 18 -5.54 -22.44 7.29
N SER A 19 -4.80 -23.54 7.49
CA SER A 19 -3.37 -23.61 7.15
C SER A 19 -3.08 -23.81 5.65
N GLY A 20 -4.10 -24.06 4.82
CA GLY A 20 -3.95 -24.41 3.40
C GLY A 20 -3.99 -23.23 2.43
N MET A 21 -4.41 -22.04 2.87
CA MET A 21 -4.33 -20.82 2.05
C MET A 21 -2.95 -20.21 2.25
N GLY A 22 -2.00 -20.59 1.40
CA GLY A 22 -0.78 -19.81 1.25
C GLY A 22 -1.17 -18.37 0.93
N SER A 23 -0.79 -17.44 1.81
CA SER A 23 -0.67 -16.05 1.41
C SER A 23 0.26 -16.05 0.20
N ALA A 24 -0.24 -15.69 -0.96
CA ALA A 24 0.66 -15.09 -1.93
C ALA A 24 1.27 -13.91 -1.15
N LEU A 25 2.58 -13.96 -0.92
CA LEU A 25 3.35 -12.94 -0.19
C LEU A 25 3.35 -11.63 -0.99
N ALA A 26 2.18 -11.04 -1.22
CA ALA A 26 2.12 -9.63 -1.54
C ALA A 26 2.48 -8.92 -0.25
N GLY A 27 3.55 -8.13 -0.27
CA GLY A 27 3.90 -7.28 0.87
C GLY A 27 2.71 -6.39 1.29
N PRO A 28 2.76 -5.80 2.50
CA PRO A 28 1.68 -4.96 3.01
C PRO A 28 1.32 -3.86 2.00
N MET A 29 0.02 -3.57 1.92
CA MET A 29 -0.51 -2.43 1.16
C MET A 29 -0.66 -1.25 2.11
N TYR A 30 -0.24 -0.06 1.70
CA TYR A 30 -0.34 1.17 2.47
C TYR A 30 -1.31 2.13 1.81
N HIS A 31 -2.32 2.58 2.54
CA HIS A 31 -3.14 3.71 2.12
C HIS A 31 -2.47 5.00 2.58
N VAL A 32 -2.20 5.88 1.63
CA VAL A 32 -1.60 7.20 1.86
C VAL A 32 -2.64 8.27 1.59
N THR A 33 -2.73 9.24 2.48
CA THR A 33 -3.59 10.41 2.34
C THR A 33 -2.75 11.67 2.52
N VAL A 34 -2.83 12.60 1.57
CA VAL A 34 -2.16 13.90 1.58
C VAL A 34 -3.20 15.01 1.67
N ASP A 35 -3.19 15.76 2.77
CA ASP A 35 -4.06 16.92 2.99
C ASP A 35 -3.41 18.19 2.41
N THR A 36 -4.03 18.72 1.37
CA THR A 36 -3.65 19.98 0.71
C THR A 36 -4.62 21.12 0.99
N SER A 37 -5.54 20.95 1.95
CA SER A 37 -6.51 21.99 2.34
C SER A 37 -5.90 23.34 2.73
N PRO A 38 -4.66 23.45 3.24
CA PRO A 38 -4.02 24.74 3.48
C PRO A 38 -3.57 25.47 2.20
N LEU A 39 -3.61 24.80 1.05
CA LEU A 39 -3.13 25.30 -0.23
C LEU A 39 -4.29 25.57 -1.21
N ALA A 40 -3.99 26.24 -2.31
CA ALA A 40 -4.94 26.50 -3.38
C ALA A 40 -4.24 26.54 -4.74
N GLY A 41 -5.00 26.35 -5.81
CA GLY A 41 -4.50 26.41 -7.18
C GLY A 41 -4.06 25.05 -7.70
N LYS A 42 -3.02 25.01 -8.54
CA LYS A 42 -2.50 23.77 -9.12
C LYS A 42 -1.23 23.33 -8.41
N GLY A 43 -0.98 22.03 -8.40
CA GLY A 43 0.26 21.43 -7.93
C GLY A 43 0.63 20.21 -8.76
N LEU A 44 1.79 19.64 -8.44
CA LEU A 44 2.31 18.42 -9.03
C LEU A 44 2.57 17.42 -7.90
N LEU A 45 1.79 16.33 -7.86
CA LEU A 45 2.04 15.21 -6.97
C LEU A 45 3.04 14.28 -7.67
N ASP A 46 4.23 14.16 -7.11
CA ASP A 46 5.34 13.44 -7.70
C ASP A 46 5.67 12.19 -6.90
N PHE A 47 5.94 11.10 -7.62
CA PHE A 47 6.30 9.80 -7.10
C PHE A 47 7.62 9.39 -7.73
N SER A 48 8.68 9.32 -6.95
CA SER A 48 10.00 8.88 -7.43
C SER A 48 10.35 7.54 -6.82
N PHE A 49 10.78 6.57 -7.64
CA PHE A 49 11.15 5.24 -7.18
C PHE A 49 12.59 4.92 -7.58
N LEU A 50 13.51 5.17 -6.65
CA LEU A 50 14.94 5.19 -6.97
C LEU A 50 15.70 4.21 -6.10
N GLY A 51 16.47 3.34 -6.75
CA GLY A 51 17.46 2.50 -6.12
C GLY A 51 18.88 3.06 -6.33
N LEU A 52 19.80 2.66 -5.45
CA LEU A 52 21.24 2.75 -5.72
C LEU A 52 21.67 1.75 -6.80
N ASP A 53 22.87 1.91 -7.36
CA ASP A 53 23.39 1.10 -8.47
C ASP A 53 23.36 -0.42 -8.22
N SER A 54 23.54 -0.86 -6.97
CA SER A 54 23.47 -2.28 -6.57
C SER A 54 22.12 -2.71 -6.01
N SER A 55 21.06 -1.94 -6.24
CA SER A 55 19.74 -2.27 -5.72
C SER A 55 19.17 -3.54 -6.33
N ALA A 56 18.50 -4.31 -5.49
CA ALA A 56 17.69 -5.42 -5.97
C ALA A 56 16.58 -4.89 -6.89
N ALA A 57 16.20 -5.66 -7.92
CA ALA A 57 15.02 -5.35 -8.72
C ALA A 57 13.79 -5.24 -7.81
N ALA A 58 13.05 -4.15 -7.95
CA ALA A 58 11.90 -3.81 -7.14
C ALA A 58 10.83 -3.15 -8.01
N SER A 59 9.59 -3.16 -7.53
CA SER A 59 8.50 -2.41 -8.14
C SER A 59 7.55 -1.87 -7.09
N ALA A 60 6.96 -0.71 -7.38
CA ALA A 60 5.86 -0.15 -6.62
C ALA A 60 4.63 -0.03 -7.51
N MET A 61 3.48 -0.46 -7.02
CA MET A 61 2.17 -0.27 -7.63
C MET A 61 1.42 0.78 -6.82
N LEU A 62 1.03 1.86 -7.49
CA LEU A 62 0.17 2.92 -6.99
C LEU A 62 -1.24 2.69 -7.55
N SER A 63 -2.26 2.73 -6.70
CA SER A 63 -3.64 2.40 -7.11
C SER A 63 -4.67 3.11 -6.24
N ASN A 64 -5.97 2.92 -6.55
CA ASN A 64 -7.07 3.47 -5.76
C ASN A 64 -6.95 4.98 -5.52
N PHE A 65 -6.56 5.71 -6.58
CA PHE A 65 -6.41 7.15 -6.54
C PHE A 65 -7.76 7.83 -6.29
N VAL A 66 -7.80 8.71 -5.29
CA VAL A 66 -8.98 9.52 -4.93
C VAL A 66 -8.53 10.96 -4.72
N GLY A 67 -9.22 11.92 -5.34
CA GLY A 67 -8.88 13.34 -5.24
C GLY A 67 -9.24 14.11 -6.51
N ASP A 68 -8.93 15.40 -6.53
CA ASP A 68 -9.15 16.29 -7.67
C ASP A 68 -7.92 16.31 -8.60
N PHE A 69 -7.71 15.21 -9.32
CA PHE A 69 -6.62 15.05 -10.28
C PHE A 69 -6.94 15.76 -11.60
N ALA A 70 -6.00 16.54 -12.12
CA ALA A 70 -6.10 17.15 -13.44
C ALA A 70 -5.66 16.16 -14.55
N ALA A 71 -5.82 16.55 -15.82
CA ALA A 71 -5.52 15.65 -16.94
C ALA A 71 -4.01 15.46 -17.22
N GLY A 72 -3.13 16.29 -16.64
CA GLY A 72 -1.69 16.24 -16.91
C GLY A 72 -0.99 15.15 -16.12
N SER A 73 -0.29 14.26 -16.80
CA SER A 73 0.56 13.22 -16.21
C SER A 73 1.89 13.12 -16.95
N MET A 74 2.97 12.86 -16.22
CA MET A 74 4.31 12.64 -16.76
C MET A 74 4.87 11.34 -16.21
N PHE A 75 5.57 10.59 -17.06
CA PHE A 75 6.21 9.33 -16.72
C PHE A 75 7.66 9.38 -17.17
N GLU A 76 8.56 8.89 -16.33
CA GLU A 76 10.00 8.80 -16.58
C GLU A 76 10.50 7.39 -16.24
N GLY A 77 11.43 6.87 -17.05
CA GLY A 77 12.04 5.56 -16.85
C GLY A 77 11.04 4.40 -17.02
N ASP A 78 11.03 3.50 -16.04
CA ASP A 78 10.22 2.29 -15.99
C ASP A 78 8.80 2.54 -15.44
N ALA A 79 8.37 3.80 -15.36
CA ALA A 79 7.04 4.19 -14.92
C ALA A 79 6.00 4.01 -16.03
N ALA A 80 4.88 3.35 -15.74
CA ALA A 80 3.80 3.15 -16.70
C ALA A 80 2.43 2.97 -16.03
N GLY A 81 1.36 3.18 -16.80
CA GLY A 81 -0.03 2.96 -16.35
C GLY A 81 -0.87 4.23 -16.42
N ASP A 82 -1.94 4.27 -15.64
CA ASP A 82 -2.82 5.43 -15.51
C ASP A 82 -3.56 5.44 -14.16
N LEU A 83 -4.22 6.54 -13.81
CA LEU A 83 -4.94 6.67 -12.54
C LEU A 83 -6.11 5.68 -12.40
N ALA A 84 -6.68 5.19 -13.50
CA ALA A 84 -7.88 4.34 -13.48
C ALA A 84 -7.54 2.86 -13.23
N SER A 85 -6.42 2.40 -13.79
CA SER A 85 -5.94 1.02 -13.69
C SER A 85 -4.79 0.85 -12.68
N GLY A 86 -4.14 1.94 -12.31
CA GLY A 86 -2.97 1.98 -11.44
C GLY A 86 -1.70 2.32 -12.22
N VAL A 87 -0.69 2.79 -11.48
CA VAL A 87 0.63 3.15 -11.99
C VAL A 87 1.66 2.22 -11.38
N VAL A 88 2.51 1.63 -12.22
CA VAL A 88 3.63 0.80 -11.80
C VAL A 88 4.93 1.60 -11.99
N LEU A 89 5.76 1.60 -10.97
CA LEU A 89 7.12 2.15 -10.97
C LEU A 89 8.11 0.99 -10.82
N GLY A 90 9.07 0.87 -11.74
CA GLY A 90 10.23 -0.02 -11.61
C GLY A 90 11.48 0.75 -11.17
N ASN A 91 12.54 0.02 -10.83
CA ASN A 91 13.87 0.59 -10.49
C ASN A 91 15.00 0.05 -11.39
N GLY A 92 14.68 -0.45 -12.59
CA GLY A 92 15.62 -1.13 -13.48
C GLY A 92 16.43 -0.16 -14.37
N THR A 93 15.91 1.04 -14.59
CA THR A 93 16.59 2.14 -15.28
C THR A 93 16.83 3.32 -14.33
N GLY A 94 17.53 4.37 -14.77
CA GLY A 94 18.01 5.46 -13.92
C GLY A 94 16.94 6.18 -13.10
N LEU A 95 16.46 7.33 -13.59
CA LEU A 95 15.37 8.05 -12.91
C LEU A 95 14.04 7.33 -13.23
N ASN A 96 13.29 6.90 -12.22
CA ASN A 96 11.93 6.38 -12.39
C ASN A 96 10.97 7.24 -11.61
N ALA A 97 10.04 7.88 -12.31
CA ALA A 97 9.10 8.78 -11.69
C ALA A 97 7.75 8.81 -12.40
N PHE A 98 6.71 9.08 -11.62
CA PHE A 98 5.38 9.43 -12.10
C PHE A 98 4.98 10.75 -11.45
N THR A 99 4.61 11.73 -12.26
CA THR A 99 4.10 13.01 -11.77
C THR A 99 2.69 13.21 -12.27
N GLN A 100 1.80 13.63 -11.38
CA GLN A 100 0.39 13.88 -11.66
C GLN A 100 0.01 15.31 -11.31
N GLU A 101 -0.58 16.04 -12.25
CA GLU A 101 -1.16 17.35 -11.98
C GLU A 101 -2.39 17.22 -11.08
N VAL A 102 -2.49 18.11 -10.10
CA VAL A 102 -3.58 18.12 -9.11
C VAL A 102 -4.14 19.53 -8.90
N ASN A 103 -5.42 19.61 -8.54
CA ASN A 103 -6.05 20.84 -8.08
C ASN A 103 -6.05 20.87 -6.53
N LEU A 104 -5.20 21.72 -5.96
CA LEU A 104 -4.97 21.82 -4.52
C LEU A 104 -6.17 22.42 -3.78
N GLY A 105 -6.26 22.14 -2.48
CA GLY A 105 -7.30 22.64 -1.57
C GLY A 105 -8.22 21.55 -1.00
N GLY A 106 -7.90 20.28 -1.27
CA GLY A 106 -8.59 19.12 -0.72
C GLY A 106 -7.62 18.05 -0.25
N SER A 107 -8.09 16.80 -0.21
CA SER A 107 -7.27 15.64 0.14
C SER A 107 -7.06 14.74 -1.07
N PHE A 108 -5.86 14.18 -1.18
CA PHE A 108 -5.53 13.15 -2.17
C PHE A 108 -5.24 11.84 -1.45
N GLY A 109 -5.74 10.74 -1.99
CA GLY A 109 -5.56 9.40 -1.46
C GLY A 109 -5.08 8.45 -2.55
N PHE A 110 -4.24 7.48 -2.17
CA PHE A 110 -3.81 6.40 -3.04
C PHE A 110 -3.26 5.24 -2.20
N ASP A 111 -3.28 4.05 -2.77
CA ASP A 111 -2.70 2.84 -2.19
C ASP A 111 -1.35 2.54 -2.82
N VAL A 112 -0.39 2.15 -2.00
CA VAL A 112 0.95 1.72 -2.38
C VAL A 112 1.12 0.25 -2.04
N ARG A 113 1.57 -0.55 -3.00
CA ARG A 113 1.96 -1.94 -2.79
C ARG A 113 3.29 -2.21 -3.47
N PHE A 114 4.18 -2.89 -2.78
CA PHE A 114 5.48 -3.25 -3.33
C PHE A 114 5.45 -4.67 -3.89
N GLY A 115 6.10 -4.86 -5.04
CA GLY A 115 6.37 -6.19 -5.59
C GLY A 115 7.48 -6.90 -4.82
N ASP A 116 7.79 -8.12 -5.24
CA ASP A 116 8.87 -8.90 -4.65
C ASP A 116 10.21 -8.16 -4.84
N LEU A 117 10.89 -7.91 -3.72
CA LEU A 117 12.26 -7.43 -3.71
C LEU A 117 13.20 -8.60 -3.99
N GLY A 118 14.18 -8.39 -4.87
CA GLY A 118 15.26 -9.35 -5.03
C GLY A 118 16.01 -9.60 -3.70
N PRO A 119 16.59 -10.80 -3.52
CA PRO A 119 17.06 -11.28 -2.21
C PRO A 119 18.34 -10.61 -1.70
N ALA A 120 19.00 -9.78 -2.51
CA ALA A 120 20.25 -9.14 -2.15
C ALA A 120 20.45 -7.87 -2.96
N GLY A 121 21.13 -6.88 -2.36
CA GLY A 121 21.43 -5.60 -2.98
C GLY A 121 21.19 -4.44 -2.02
N ASP A 122 21.41 -3.24 -2.53
CA ASP A 122 21.03 -2.01 -1.84
C ASP A 122 19.51 -1.81 -1.84
N GLY A 123 19.07 -0.88 -1.00
CA GLY A 123 17.66 -0.53 -0.88
C GLY A 123 17.15 0.37 -2.01
N THR A 124 15.83 0.38 -2.16
CA THR A 124 15.10 1.26 -3.08
C THR A 124 14.12 2.09 -2.27
N THR A 125 14.00 3.37 -2.61
CA THR A 125 13.10 4.29 -1.91
C THR A 125 12.00 4.75 -2.87
N LEU A 126 10.75 4.62 -2.44
CA LEU A 126 9.64 5.40 -2.99
C LEU A 126 9.55 6.72 -2.22
N GLY A 127 9.77 7.83 -2.91
CA GLY A 127 9.50 9.17 -2.42
C GLY A 127 8.18 9.71 -2.97
N VAL A 128 7.37 10.33 -2.12
CA VAL A 128 6.18 11.09 -2.51
C VAL A 128 6.43 12.55 -2.19
N ALA A 129 6.37 13.43 -3.18
CA ALA A 129 6.56 14.87 -3.02
C ALA A 129 5.41 15.64 -3.63
N LEU A 130 5.24 16.89 -3.18
CA LEU A 130 4.29 17.83 -3.77
C LEU A 130 5.04 19.09 -4.17
N TYR A 131 4.88 19.51 -5.42
CA TYR A 131 5.53 20.70 -5.96
C TYR A 131 4.51 21.73 -6.45
N SER A 132 4.97 22.98 -6.52
CA SER A 132 4.31 24.01 -7.31
C SER A 132 4.40 23.70 -8.81
N PRO A 133 3.51 24.27 -9.65
CA PRO A 133 3.54 24.03 -11.09
C PRO A 133 4.91 24.34 -11.70
N GLY A 134 5.42 23.42 -12.53
CA GLY A 134 6.74 23.54 -13.17
C GLY A 134 7.92 23.16 -12.28
N PHE A 135 7.70 22.39 -11.20
CA PHE A 135 8.73 21.93 -10.24
C PHE A 135 9.50 23.08 -9.58
N GLY A 136 8.83 24.22 -9.34
CA GLY A 136 9.48 25.41 -8.79
C GLY A 136 9.95 25.24 -7.34
N GLU A 137 9.01 24.89 -6.45
CA GLU A 137 9.28 24.69 -5.02
C GLU A 137 8.48 23.51 -4.47
N TYR A 138 8.99 22.88 -3.41
CA TYR A 138 8.21 21.92 -2.63
C TYR A 138 7.09 22.62 -1.87
N LEU A 139 5.94 21.98 -1.83
CA LEU A 139 4.77 22.41 -1.07
C LEU A 139 4.60 21.53 0.16
N LEU A 140 4.09 22.11 1.25
CA LEU A 140 3.87 21.49 2.58
C LEU A 140 5.12 21.08 3.35
N ALA A 141 6.19 20.62 2.68
CA ALA A 141 7.45 20.23 3.32
C ALA A 141 8.67 20.71 2.51
N SER A 142 9.88 20.56 3.08
CA SER A 142 11.15 20.80 2.39
C SER A 142 11.74 19.50 1.83
N GLY A 143 10.96 18.79 1.00
CA GLY A 143 11.33 17.49 0.43
C GLY A 143 10.14 16.56 0.23
N ASN A 144 10.40 15.25 0.29
CA ASN A 144 9.35 14.23 0.24
C ASN A 144 8.43 14.37 1.46
N LEU A 145 7.12 14.34 1.21
CA LEU A 145 6.07 14.28 2.22
C LEU A 145 5.97 12.89 2.86
N ALA A 146 6.29 11.84 2.09
CA ALA A 146 6.39 10.47 2.58
C ALA A 146 7.51 9.73 1.86
N THR A 147 8.16 8.81 2.57
CA THR A 147 9.13 7.87 2.02
C THR A 147 8.80 6.46 2.47
N PHE A 148 9.03 5.51 1.56
CA PHE A 148 9.00 4.08 1.83
C PHE A 148 10.34 3.51 1.41
N ASP A 149 11.13 3.09 2.39
CA ASP A 149 12.45 2.51 2.17
C ASP A 149 12.32 0.99 2.18
N LEU A 150 12.65 0.40 1.04
CA LEU A 150 12.63 -1.04 0.81
C LEU A 150 14.07 -1.54 0.90
N MET A 151 14.32 -2.48 1.81
CA MET A 151 15.62 -3.13 1.94
C MET A 151 15.40 -4.65 1.98
N PRO A 152 16.21 -5.46 1.27
CA PRO A 152 16.06 -6.91 1.25
C PRO A 152 15.99 -7.50 2.67
N ASP A 153 15.10 -8.48 2.86
CA ASP A 153 14.87 -9.20 4.12
C ASP A 153 14.48 -8.33 5.34
N THR A 154 14.02 -7.11 5.11
CA THR A 154 13.52 -6.24 6.18
C THR A 154 12.12 -5.72 5.87
N PRO A 155 11.30 -5.43 6.90
CA PRO A 155 10.04 -4.72 6.70
C PRO A 155 10.27 -3.36 6.06
N VAL A 156 9.31 -2.91 5.24
CA VAL A 156 9.35 -1.58 4.63
C VAL A 156 9.37 -0.52 5.74
N ALA A 157 10.37 0.36 5.73
CA ALA A 157 10.44 1.48 6.65
C ALA A 157 9.67 2.67 6.06
N VAL A 158 8.70 3.20 6.81
CA VAL A 158 7.85 4.29 6.36
C VAL A 158 8.13 5.54 7.20
N SER A 159 8.37 6.67 6.53
CA SER A 159 8.50 7.98 7.17
C SER A 159 7.63 9.01 6.46
N PHE A 160 7.00 9.93 7.18
CA PHE A 160 6.14 10.94 6.57
C PHE A 160 5.95 12.16 7.47
N ASP A 161 5.58 13.29 6.88
CA ASP A 161 5.18 14.49 7.60
C ASP A 161 3.74 14.36 8.10
N ALA A 162 3.59 14.01 9.38
CA ALA A 162 2.29 13.81 10.01
C ALA A 162 1.40 15.06 10.08
N ALA A 163 1.92 16.26 9.78
CA ALA A 163 1.10 17.46 9.70
C ALA A 163 0.25 17.52 8.42
N ALA A 164 0.70 16.85 7.36
CA ALA A 164 0.07 16.90 6.03
C ALA A 164 -0.26 15.52 5.46
N VAL A 165 0.39 14.46 5.95
CA VAL A 165 0.24 13.10 5.42
C VAL A 165 -0.15 12.13 6.52
N ASN A 166 -1.02 11.20 6.16
CA ASN A 166 -1.32 10.02 6.94
C ASN A 166 -1.01 8.77 6.12
N VAL A 167 -0.29 7.82 6.70
CA VAL A 167 -0.04 6.50 6.09
C VAL A 167 -0.54 5.42 7.02
N ALA A 168 -1.37 4.52 6.50
CA ALA A 168 -1.92 3.39 7.24
C ALA A 168 -1.81 2.10 6.44
N GLU A 169 -1.36 1.02 7.09
CA GLU A 169 -1.43 -0.32 6.48
C GLU A 169 -2.90 -0.74 6.30
N VAL A 170 -3.22 -1.24 5.10
CA VAL A 170 -4.53 -1.77 4.75
C VAL A 170 -4.57 -3.24 5.17
N PRO A 171 -5.45 -3.63 6.12
CA PRO A 171 -5.55 -5.02 6.54
C PRO A 171 -6.00 -5.91 5.38
N GLU A 172 -5.34 -7.05 5.18
CA GLU A 172 -5.70 -7.97 4.11
C GLU A 172 -7.17 -8.44 4.23
N PRO A 173 -7.94 -8.48 3.12
CA PRO A 173 -9.34 -8.92 3.14
C PRO A 173 -9.55 -10.31 3.74
N ALA A 174 -8.56 -11.20 3.60
CA ALA A 174 -8.60 -12.54 4.16
C ALA A 174 -8.64 -12.53 5.71
N ALA A 175 -7.97 -11.58 6.36
CA ALA A 175 -7.98 -11.48 7.82
C ALA A 175 -9.38 -11.13 8.36
N LEU A 176 -10.09 -10.21 7.70
CA LEU A 176 -11.46 -9.84 8.05
C LEU A 176 -12.45 -10.97 7.75
N ALA A 177 -12.30 -11.63 6.59
CA ALA A 177 -13.12 -12.79 6.24
C ALA A 177 -12.93 -13.91 7.29
N LEU A 178 -11.70 -14.22 7.70
CA LEU A 178 -11.40 -15.23 8.71
C LEU A 178 -12.01 -14.87 10.08
N LEU A 179 -11.97 -13.60 10.48
CA LEU A 179 -12.63 -13.14 11.71
C LEU A 179 -14.16 -13.37 11.64
N VAL A 180 -14.79 -12.94 10.55
CA VAL A 180 -16.25 -13.09 10.35
C VAL A 180 -16.64 -14.57 10.28
N PHE A 181 -15.88 -15.39 9.55
CA PHE A 181 -16.09 -16.84 9.50
C PHE A 181 -15.93 -17.49 10.89
N GLY A 182 -14.91 -17.10 11.64
CA GLY A 182 -14.70 -17.56 13.02
C GLY A 182 -15.89 -17.21 13.92
N LEU A 183 -16.37 -15.97 13.86
CA LEU A 183 -17.54 -15.51 14.62
C LEU A 183 -18.83 -16.25 14.20
N ALA A 184 -19.03 -16.48 12.90
CA ALA A 184 -20.19 -17.22 12.37
C ALA A 184 -20.21 -18.68 12.87
N ILE A 185 -19.06 -19.34 12.92
CA ILE A 185 -18.95 -20.71 13.45
C ILE A 185 -19.25 -20.74 14.95
N MET A 186 -18.67 -19.81 15.73
CA MET A 186 -18.91 -19.73 17.17
C MET A 186 -20.38 -19.46 17.52
N THR A 187 -21.02 -18.52 16.81
CA THR A 187 -22.44 -18.22 17.01
C THR A 187 -23.35 -19.38 16.58
N GLY A 188 -23.04 -20.07 15.49
CA GLY A 188 -23.75 -21.28 15.05
C GLY A 188 -23.67 -22.42 16.07
N MET A 189 -22.49 -22.68 16.63
CA MET A 189 -22.30 -23.69 17.69
C MET A 189 -23.03 -23.33 18.99
N ALA A 190 -23.00 -22.06 19.39
CA ALA A 190 -23.71 -21.59 20.59
C ALA A 190 -25.23 -21.75 20.45
N ARG A 191 -25.79 -21.48 19.26
CA ARG A 191 -27.22 -21.70 18.97
C ARG A 191 -27.60 -23.17 19.01
N GLN A 192 -26.80 -24.05 18.41
CA GLN A 192 -27.07 -25.50 18.41
C GLN A 192 -27.03 -26.11 19.82
N ARG A 193 -26.23 -25.56 20.73
CA ARG A 193 -26.18 -25.99 22.14
C ARG A 193 -27.38 -25.53 22.97
N ARG A 194 -28.08 -24.47 22.56
CA ARG A 194 -29.30 -23.97 23.23
C ARG A 194 -30.59 -24.64 22.74
N MET A 195 -30.56 -25.21 21.53
CA MET A 195 -31.71 -25.94 20.95
C MET A 195 -31.70 -27.45 21.25
N ARG A 196 -30.76 -27.92 22.08
CA ARG A 196 -30.64 -29.29 22.58
C ARG A 196 -30.74 -29.27 24.09
#